data_AF-A0A3B8XUQ7-F1
#
_entry.id   AF-A0A3B8XUQ7-F1
#
_cell.length_a   1.000
_cell.length_b   1.000
_cell.length_c   1.000
_cell.angle_alpha   90.00
_cell.angle_beta   90.00
_cell.angle_gamma   90.00
#
_symmetry.space_group_name_H-M   'P 1'
#
loop_
_entity.id
_entity.type
_entity.pdbx_description
1 polymer ?
#
loop_
_entity_poly.entity_id
_entity_poly.type
_entity_poly.pdbx_seq_one_letter_code
_entity_poly.pdbx_strand_id
1 'polypeptide(L)'
;DAGRIFVEQVSPALQDIHSAVDTAKSQQATPSGTLRINAFATAARDIAPLVLAFLNRYPQVHIDLVTEGRLVDIVADGFDIGVRV
;
A
#
# COMPACT_ATOMS: atom_id res chain seq x y z
N ASP A 1 -29.91 -4.25 14.90
CA ASP A 1 -29.30 -5.31 15.72
C ASP A 1 -28.70 -6.47 14.93
N ALA A 2 -29.46 -7.18 14.09
CA ALA A 2 -28.95 -8.31 13.32
C ALA A 2 -27.72 -8.00 12.45
N GLY A 3 -27.69 -6.84 11.79
CA GLY A 3 -26.53 -6.41 10.99
C GLY A 3 -25.26 -6.17 11.82
N ARG A 4 -25.40 -5.66 13.06
CA ARG A 4 -24.26 -5.43 13.95
C ARG A 4 -23.65 -6.75 14.42
N ILE A 5 -24.52 -7.71 14.78
CA ILE A 5 -24.11 -9.06 15.17
C ILE A 5 -23.43 -9.78 13.99
N PHE A 6 -23.98 -9.65 12.78
CA PHE A 6 -23.38 -10.21 11.57
C PHE A 6 -21.97 -9.65 11.32
N VAL A 7 -21.79 -8.33 11.43
CA VAL A 7 -20.48 -7.69 11.29
C VAL A 7 -19.51 -8.15 12.38
N GLU A 8 -19.94 -8.19 13.65
CA GLU A 8 -19.13 -8.67 14.77
C GLU A 8 -18.68 -10.13 14.57
N GLN A 9 -19.53 -10.97 13.97
CA GLN A 9 -19.23 -12.38 13.71
C GLN A 9 -18.33 -12.60 12.48
N VAL A 10 -18.51 -11.80 11.43
CA VAL A 10 -17.80 -11.99 10.15
C VAL A 10 -16.43 -11.29 10.13
N SER A 11 -16.28 -10.17 10.86
CA SER A 11 -15.02 -9.40 10.84
C SER A 11 -13.78 -10.23 11.21
N PRO A 12 -13.79 -11.07 12.25
CA PRO A 12 -12.62 -11.89 12.59
C PRO A 12 -12.25 -12.87 11.46
N ALA A 13 -13.23 -13.53 10.85
CA ALA A 13 -12.99 -14.46 9.76
C ALA A 13 -12.42 -13.76 8.51
N LEU A 14 -12.88 -12.54 8.20
CA LEU A 14 -12.29 -11.73 7.12
C LEU A 14 -10.85 -11.32 7.45
N GLN A 15 -10.56 -10.97 8.70
CA GLN A 15 -9.21 -10.64 9.16
C GLN A 15 -8.28 -11.86 9.04
N ASP A 16 -8.75 -13.04 9.41
CA ASP A 16 -8.01 -14.29 9.30
C ASP A 16 -7.71 -14.64 7.84
N ILE A 17 -8.70 -14.49 6.95
CA ILE A 17 -8.51 -14.68 5.50
C ILE A 17 -7.46 -13.71 4.95
N HIS A 18 -7.54 -12.44 5.33
CA HIS A 18 -6.57 -11.43 4.89
C HIS A 18 -5.15 -11.79 5.36
N SER A 19 -5.01 -12.18 6.63
CA SER A 19 -3.74 -12.60 7.22
C SER A 19 -3.16 -13.87 6.57
N ALA A 20 -4.01 -14.83 6.19
CA ALA A 20 -3.61 -16.03 5.48
C ALA A 20 -3.13 -15.72 4.05
N VAL A 21 -3.80 -14.79 3.36
CA VAL A 21 -3.37 -14.29 2.05
C VAL A 21 -2.03 -13.59 2.16
N ASP A 22 -1.83 -12.74 3.16
CA ASP A 22 -0.55 -12.05 3.38
C ASP A 22 0.58 -13.01 3.76
N THR A 23 0.27 -14.06 4.52
CA THR A 23 1.22 -15.15 4.83
C THR A 23 1.58 -15.95 3.60
N ALA A 24 0.62 -16.25 2.72
CA ALA A 24 0.89 -16.91 1.45
C ALA A 24 1.74 -16.03 0.51
N LYS A 25 1.47 -14.71 0.50
CA LYS A 25 2.29 -13.73 -0.23
C LYS A 25 3.69 -13.58 0.37
N SER A 26 3.86 -13.68 1.69
CA SER A 26 5.18 -13.58 2.34
C SER A 26 6.05 -14.81 2.07
N GLN A 27 5.47 -15.94 1.65
CA GLN A 27 6.21 -17.08 1.10
C GLN A 27 6.78 -16.80 -0.31
N GLN A 28 6.26 -15.80 -1.04
CA GLN A 28 7.02 -15.16 -2.13
C GLN A 28 8.01 -14.17 -1.51
N ALA A 29 9.23 -14.64 -1.25
CA ALA A 29 10.30 -13.85 -0.64
C ALA A 29 10.74 -12.60 -1.46
N THR A 30 10.18 -12.39 -2.64
CA THR A 30 10.48 -11.25 -3.52
C THR A 30 9.24 -10.35 -3.65
N PRO A 31 9.29 -9.10 -3.16
CA PRO A 31 8.26 -8.10 -3.41
C PRO A 31 7.88 -8.02 -4.90
N SER A 32 6.58 -7.97 -5.18
CA SER A 32 6.03 -7.85 -6.53
C SER A 32 4.68 -7.11 -6.51
N GLY A 33 4.26 -6.60 -7.66
CA GLY A 33 3.00 -5.86 -7.81
C GLY A 33 3.21 -4.34 -7.84
N THR A 34 2.13 -3.57 -7.67
CA THR A 34 2.16 -2.11 -7.76
C THR A 34 2.08 -1.50 -6.36
N LEU A 35 3.00 -0.59 -6.05
CA LEU A 35 2.99 0.26 -4.86
C LEU A 35 2.57 1.67 -5.28
N ARG A 36 1.43 2.13 -4.78
CA ARG A 36 0.88 3.46 -5.09
C ARG A 36 1.31 4.46 -4.02
N ILE A 37 2.06 5.48 -4.44
CA ILE A 37 2.65 6.49 -3.55
C ILE A 37 2.05 7.86 -3.88
N ASN A 38 1.53 8.54 -2.87
CA ASN A 38 1.14 9.94 -2.98
C ASN A 38 2.19 10.84 -2.31
N ALA A 39 2.74 11.81 -3.04
CA ALA A 39 3.78 12.70 -2.51
C ALA A 39 3.68 14.14 -3.02
N PHE A 40 4.20 15.11 -2.27
CA PHE A 40 4.46 16.44 -2.85
C PHE A 40 5.62 16.38 -3.84
N ALA A 41 5.68 17.30 -4.81
CA ALA A 41 6.71 17.28 -5.83
C ALA A 41 8.14 17.42 -5.27
N THR A 42 8.31 18.08 -4.13
CA THR A 42 9.57 18.14 -3.37
C THR A 42 9.88 16.78 -2.75
N ALA A 43 8.95 16.23 -1.96
CA ALA A 43 9.05 14.90 -1.37
C ALA A 43 9.37 13.81 -2.41
N ALA A 44 8.69 13.83 -3.55
CA ALA A 44 8.89 12.90 -4.66
C ALA A 44 10.34 12.93 -5.19
N ARG A 45 10.94 14.12 -5.29
CA ARG A 45 12.34 14.28 -5.68
C ARG A 45 13.28 13.72 -4.62
N ASP A 46 13.00 13.99 -3.35
CA ASP A 46 13.85 13.56 -2.24
C ASP A 46 13.88 12.03 -2.10
N ILE A 47 12.76 11.35 -2.36
CA ILE A 47 12.68 9.88 -2.31
C ILE A 47 13.12 9.18 -3.61
N ALA A 48 13.27 9.90 -4.73
CA ALA A 48 13.56 9.28 -6.03
C ALA A 48 14.80 8.35 -6.02
N PRO A 49 15.93 8.70 -5.37
CA PRO A 49 17.09 7.80 -5.31
C PRO A 49 16.79 6.49 -4.58
N LEU A 50 15.99 6.55 -3.51
CA LEU A 50 15.59 5.37 -2.74
C LEU A 50 14.67 4.47 -3.56
N VAL A 51 13.70 5.08 -4.26
CA VAL A 51 12.79 4.36 -5.16
C VAL A 51 13.56 3.64 -6.27
N LEU A 52 14.53 4.31 -6.89
CA LEU A 52 15.37 3.70 -7.92
C LEU A 52 16.19 2.53 -7.38
N ALA A 53 16.80 2.69 -6.21
CA ALA A 53 17.53 1.60 -5.56
C ALA A 53 16.62 0.40 -5.23
N PHE A 54 15.39 0.67 -4.80
CA PHE A 54 14.39 -0.34 -4.49
C PHE A 54 13.93 -1.10 -5.76
N LEU A 55 13.62 -0.39 -6.84
CA LEU A 55 13.22 -0.99 -8.12
C LEU A 55 14.34 -1.82 -8.74
N ASN A 56 15.61 -1.39 -8.61
CA ASN A 56 16.76 -2.18 -9.04
C ASN A 56 16.90 -3.50 -8.26
N ARG A 57 16.54 -3.48 -6.97
CA ARG A 57 16.58 -4.68 -6.12
C ARG A 57 15.38 -5.60 -6.34
N TYR A 58 14.21 -5.04 -6.66
CA TYR A 58 12.95 -5.75 -6.82
C TYR A 58 12.27 -5.38 -8.15
N PRO A 59 12.74 -5.94 -9.28
CA PRO A 59 12.26 -5.56 -10.62
C PRO A 59 10.81 -6.00 -10.92
N GLN A 60 10.21 -6.81 -10.05
CA GLN A 60 8.81 -7.20 -10.14
C GLN A 60 7.86 -6.18 -9.50
N VAL A 61 8.40 -5.17 -8.81
CA VAL A 61 7.61 -4.07 -8.26
C VAL A 61 7.49 -2.95 -9.29
N HIS A 62 6.31 -2.36 -9.34
CA HIS A 62 6.02 -1.14 -10.09
C HIS A 62 5.65 -0.03 -9.09
N ILE A 63 6.13 1.19 -9.32
CA ILE A 63 5.73 2.34 -8.52
C ILE A 63 4.76 3.19 -9.33
N ASP A 64 3.57 3.41 -8.79
CA ASP A 64 2.62 4.43 -9.26
C ASP A 64 2.75 5.65 -8.34
N LEU A 65 3.48 6.67 -8.80
CA LEU A 65 3.75 7.88 -8.02
C LEU A 65 2.85 9.02 -8.48
N VAL A 66 1.94 9.45 -7.61
CA VAL A 66 1.04 10.56 -7.84
C VAL A 66 1.51 11.77 -7.04
N THR A 67 1.77 12.88 -7.75
CA THR A 67 2.10 14.15 -7.13
C THR A 67 0.92 15.10 -7.12
N GLU A 68 0.24 15.21 -5.98
CA GLU A 68 -0.86 16.16 -5.77
C GLU A 68 -0.51 17.16 -4.67
N GLY A 69 -0.72 18.46 -4.93
CA GLY A 69 -0.47 19.54 -3.97
C GLY A 69 -1.57 19.75 -2.94
N ARG A 70 -2.49 18.80 -2.78
CA ARG A 70 -3.64 18.90 -1.87
C ARG A 70 -3.71 17.69 -0.95
N LEU A 71 -4.40 17.88 0.18
CA LEU A 71 -4.65 16.84 1.17
C LEU A 71 -5.65 15.83 0.57
N VAL A 72 -5.13 14.72 0.07
CA VAL A 72 -5.92 13.59 -0.40
C VAL A 72 -6.01 12.58 0.73
N ASP A 73 -7.19 12.04 0.99
CA ASP A 73 -7.37 10.90 1.88
C ASP A 73 -6.71 9.68 1.21
N ILE A 74 -5.48 9.40 1.62
CA ILE A 74 -4.64 8.36 1.02
C ILE A 74 -5.26 6.97 1.14
N VAL A 75 -6.10 6.72 2.16
CA VAL A 75 -6.73 5.42 2.38
C VAL A 75 -7.94 5.25 1.48
N ALA A 76 -8.77 6.29 1.35
CA ALA A 76 -9.96 6.25 0.48
C ALA A 76 -9.59 6.09 -1.01
N ASP A 77 -8.47 6.67 -1.44
CA ASP A 77 -8.05 6.67 -2.84
C ASP A 77 -7.10 5.51 -3.22
N GLY A 78 -6.89 4.58 -2.28
CA GLY A 78 -6.13 3.35 -2.52
C GLY A 78 -4.64 3.59 -2.70
N PHE A 79 -4.06 4.54 -1.95
CA PHE A 79 -2.61 4.69 -1.84
C PHE A 79 -2.07 3.82 -0.71
N ASP A 80 -0.91 3.21 -0.95
CA ASP A 80 -0.21 2.41 0.04
C ASP A 80 0.68 3.30 0.94
N ILE A 81 1.22 4.39 0.39
CA ILE A 81 2.16 5.28 1.09
C ILE A 81 1.86 6.76 0.80
N GLY A 82 1.83 7.56 1.87
CA GLY A 82 1.88 9.03 1.79
C GLY A 82 3.24 9.57 2.21
N VAL A 83 3.89 10.38 1.35
CA VAL A 83 5.17 11.05 1.68
C VAL A 83 4.96 12.57 1.69
N ARG A 84 5.42 13.21 2.77
CA ARG A 84 5.32 14.65 3.01
C ARG A 84 6.66 15.10 3.59
N VAL A 85 7.30 16.10 3.01
CA VAL A 85 8.51 16.77 3.51
C VAL A 85 8.38 18.26 3.29
#